data_AF-A0A840YKR3-F1
#
_entry.id   AF-A0A840YKR3-F1
#
_cell.length_a   1.000
_cell.length_b   1.000
_cell.length_c   1.000
_cell.angle_alpha   90.00
_cell.angle_beta   90.00
_cell.angle_gamma   90.00
#
_symmetry.space_group_name_H-M   'P 1'
#
loop_
_entity.id
_entity.type
_entity.pdbx_description
1 polymer ?
#
loop_
_entity_poly.entity_id
_entity_poly.type
_entity_poly.pdbx_seq_one_letter_code
_entity_poly.pdbx_strand_id
1 'polypeptide(L)'
;MHRITARHKFTAPATVLPRAAIPSMAEEVNHRVANHLQLLAALITVEARDVRDPKSRTVLERIQQRIAAIGSVHRHLYQSDNGDVDLGAYLEELSAQLSRSCGPHRPIMVDAETVPVSGAIASSIGILATELVTNACKHAYRAGEPGGIAVRLCRLPGGGSRFTVADHGAGSRRDEPGDGLGTRLIDAIVAKLGAVATWEDAHPGTRFCMDVRF
;
A
#
# COMPACT_ATOMS: atom_id res chain seq x y z
N MET A 1 72.17 -4.19 45.09
CA MET A 1 71.00 -5.06 45.37
C MET A 1 69.86 -4.70 44.41
N HIS A 2 69.50 -5.68 43.57
CA HIS A 2 68.21 -5.94 42.92
C HIS A 2 67.51 -4.89 42.04
N ARG A 3 67.73 -5.04 40.72
CA ARG A 3 66.75 -4.79 39.64
C ARG A 3 65.53 -5.70 39.83
N ILE A 4 64.30 -5.16 39.75
CA ILE A 4 63.10 -5.93 39.38
C ILE A 4 62.29 -5.12 38.35
N THR A 5 61.90 -5.86 37.32
CA THR A 5 61.36 -5.49 36.02
C THR A 5 59.87 -5.16 36.02
N ALA A 6 59.51 -4.23 35.14
CA ALA A 6 58.14 -3.87 34.80
C ALA A 6 57.36 -5.04 34.17
N ARG A 7 56.11 -5.24 34.59
CA ARG A 7 55.08 -5.98 33.84
C ARG A 7 53.96 -5.01 33.46
N HIS A 8 54.07 -4.40 32.29
CA HIS A 8 52.92 -3.82 31.61
C HIS A 8 52.04 -4.96 31.09
N LYS A 9 50.89 -5.20 31.73
CA LYS A 9 49.85 -6.05 31.16
C LYS A 9 49.16 -5.25 30.06
N PHE A 10 49.47 -5.56 28.81
CA PHE A 10 48.71 -5.12 27.65
C PHE A 10 47.39 -5.92 27.63
N THR A 11 46.32 -5.36 28.17
CA THR A 11 44.96 -5.84 27.94
C THR A 11 44.46 -5.22 26.65
N ALA A 12 44.43 -5.99 25.57
CA ALA A 12 43.75 -5.59 24.34
C ALA A 12 42.26 -5.30 24.65
N PRO A 13 41.65 -4.25 24.07
CA PRO A 13 40.22 -4.06 24.19
C PRO A 13 39.52 -5.22 23.48
N ALA A 14 38.60 -5.87 24.19
CA ALA A 14 37.72 -6.86 23.59
C ALA A 14 36.87 -6.16 22.53
N THR A 15 37.20 -6.39 21.25
CA THR A 15 36.32 -6.04 20.14
C THR A 15 35.05 -6.86 20.29
N VAL A 16 34.01 -6.24 20.85
CA VAL A 16 32.65 -6.78 20.82
C VAL A 16 32.24 -6.76 19.35
N LEU A 17 32.32 -7.92 18.69
CA LEU A 17 31.68 -8.11 17.39
C LEU A 17 30.19 -7.77 17.55
N PRO A 18 29.60 -6.93 16.70
CA PRO A 18 28.17 -6.66 16.77
C PRO A 18 27.44 -7.99 16.58
N ARG A 19 26.75 -8.43 17.64
CA ARG A 19 25.91 -9.62 17.61
C ARG A 19 24.89 -9.40 16.49
N ALA A 20 25.02 -10.14 15.39
CA ALA A 20 24.03 -10.10 14.31
C ALA A 20 22.65 -10.29 14.96
N ALA A 21 21.79 -9.27 14.83
CA ALA A 21 20.44 -9.34 15.36
C ALA A 21 19.73 -10.47 14.62
N ILE A 22 19.43 -11.56 15.35
CA ILE A 22 18.58 -12.63 14.84
C ILE A 22 17.20 -12.00 14.71
N PRO A 23 16.56 -12.06 13.53
CA PRO A 23 15.23 -11.50 13.39
C PRO A 23 14.29 -12.14 14.42
N SER A 24 13.49 -11.32 15.12
CA SER A 24 12.56 -11.83 16.12
C SER A 24 11.51 -12.73 15.46
N MET A 25 10.92 -13.67 16.23
CA MET A 25 10.03 -14.69 15.66
C MET A 25 8.83 -14.11 14.89
N ALA A 26 8.38 -12.91 15.27
CA ALA A 26 7.33 -12.18 14.55
C ALA A 26 7.79 -11.68 13.16
N GLU A 27 9.06 -11.33 13.02
CA GLU A 27 9.68 -10.82 11.78
C GLU A 27 9.82 -11.93 10.77
N GLU A 28 10.28 -13.10 11.22
CA GLU A 28 10.39 -14.27 10.37
C GLU A 28 9.02 -14.73 9.87
N VAL A 29 7.99 -14.71 10.73
CA VAL A 29 6.62 -15.05 10.33
C VAL A 29 6.05 -14.04 9.34
N ASN A 30 6.13 -12.74 9.62
CA ASN A 30 5.62 -11.71 8.70
C ASN A 30 6.35 -11.69 7.36
N HIS A 31 7.67 -11.90 7.36
CA HIS A 31 8.46 -12.04 6.14
C HIS A 31 8.06 -13.30 5.36
N ARG A 32 7.86 -14.44 6.03
CA ARG A 32 7.36 -15.66 5.39
C ARG A 32 5.97 -15.46 4.81
N VAL A 33 5.08 -14.76 5.51
CA VAL A 33 3.75 -14.41 5.00
C VAL A 33 3.88 -13.52 3.76
N ALA A 34 4.71 -12.48 3.78
CA ALA A 34 4.96 -11.64 2.61
C ALA A 34 5.50 -12.46 1.42
N ASN A 35 6.46 -13.37 1.66
CA ASN A 35 7.00 -14.26 0.63
C ASN A 35 5.93 -15.20 0.06
N HIS A 36 5.08 -15.78 0.90
CA HIS A 36 3.99 -16.64 0.45
C HIS A 36 2.95 -15.87 -0.36
N LEU A 37 2.62 -14.64 0.03
CA LEU A 37 1.72 -13.78 -0.74
C LEU A 37 2.33 -13.40 -2.10
N GLN A 38 3.64 -13.15 -2.17
CA GLN A 38 4.34 -12.93 -3.44
C GLN A 38 4.29 -14.17 -4.33
N LEU A 39 4.51 -15.36 -3.78
CA LEU A 39 4.40 -16.63 -4.51
C LEU A 39 2.98 -16.82 -5.06
N LEU A 40 1.95 -16.58 -4.24
CA LEU A 40 0.55 -16.66 -4.67
C LEU A 40 0.25 -15.66 -5.80
N ALA A 41 0.73 -14.43 -5.71
CA ALA A 41 0.58 -13.43 -6.77
C ALA A 41 1.29 -13.86 -8.06
N ALA A 42 2.48 -14.48 -7.97
CA ALA A 42 3.21 -15.00 -9.11
C ALA A 42 2.48 -16.17 -9.79
N LEU A 43 1.93 -17.11 -9.01
CA LEU A 43 1.13 -18.21 -9.52
C LEU A 43 -0.11 -17.71 -10.27
N ILE A 44 -0.84 -16.75 -9.70
CA ILE A 44 -1.99 -16.15 -10.39
C ILE A 44 -1.57 -15.48 -11.70
N THR A 45 -0.39 -14.86 -11.74
CA THR A 45 0.14 -14.25 -12.98
C THR A 45 0.41 -15.32 -14.06
N VAL A 46 0.89 -16.49 -13.68
CA VAL A 46 1.11 -17.62 -14.60
C VAL A 46 -0.22 -18.14 -15.11
N GLU A 47 -1.15 -18.48 -14.20
CA GLU A 47 -2.47 -19.01 -14.56
C GLU A 47 -3.28 -18.03 -15.42
N ALA A 48 -3.19 -16.72 -15.16
CA ALA A 48 -3.90 -15.70 -15.93
C ALA A 48 -3.46 -15.63 -17.41
N ARG A 49 -2.26 -16.11 -17.76
CA ARG A 49 -1.78 -16.12 -19.16
C ARG A 49 -2.52 -17.14 -20.01
N ASP A 50 -2.95 -18.24 -19.41
CA ASP A 50 -3.60 -19.36 -20.11
C ASP A 50 -5.13 -19.21 -20.18
N VAL A 51 -5.68 -18.21 -19.48
CA VAL A 51 -7.12 -17.90 -19.52
C VAL A 51 -7.49 -17.21 -20.83
N ARG A 52 -8.36 -17.87 -21.61
CA ARG A 52 -8.88 -17.37 -22.89
C ARG A 52 -9.99 -16.34 -22.75
N ASP A 53 -10.79 -16.43 -21.68
CA ASP A 53 -11.89 -15.50 -21.42
C ASP A 53 -11.35 -14.16 -20.86
N PRO A 54 -11.47 -13.04 -21.59
CA PRO A 54 -10.92 -11.75 -21.16
C PRO A 54 -11.49 -11.27 -19.82
N LYS A 55 -12.75 -11.62 -19.53
CA LYS A 55 -13.42 -11.24 -18.28
C LYS A 55 -12.78 -11.96 -17.08
N SER A 56 -12.59 -13.28 -17.19
CA SER A 56 -11.91 -14.09 -16.18
C SER A 56 -10.47 -13.67 -15.96
N ARG A 57 -9.73 -13.37 -17.04
CA ARG A 57 -8.37 -12.83 -16.94
C ARG A 57 -8.32 -11.51 -16.16
N THR A 58 -9.25 -10.61 -16.43
CA THR A 58 -9.37 -9.33 -15.70
C THR A 58 -9.63 -9.55 -14.21
N VAL A 59 -10.43 -10.57 -13.84
CA VAL A 59 -10.68 -10.92 -12.44
C VAL A 59 -9.40 -11.40 -11.75
N LEU A 60 -8.63 -12.29 -12.41
CA LEU A 60 -7.36 -12.78 -11.87
C LEU A 60 -6.32 -11.67 -11.69
N GLU A 61 -6.20 -10.76 -12.67
CA GLU A 61 -5.31 -9.59 -12.58
C GLU A 61 -5.69 -8.72 -11.36
N ARG A 62 -6.98 -8.52 -11.08
CA ARG A 62 -7.43 -7.79 -9.89
C ARG A 62 -7.10 -8.51 -8.59
N ILE A 63 -7.26 -9.83 -8.53
CA ILE A 63 -6.89 -10.61 -7.34
C ILE A 63 -5.38 -10.51 -7.10
N GLN A 64 -4.57 -10.61 -8.16
CA GLN A 64 -3.13 -10.47 -8.09
C GLN A 64 -2.71 -9.11 -7.52
N GLN A 65 -3.31 -8.01 -8.00
CA GLN A 65 -3.03 -6.65 -7.51
C GLN A 65 -3.35 -6.51 -6.02
N ARG A 66 -4.47 -7.10 -5.56
CA ARG A 66 -4.85 -7.06 -4.14
C ARG A 66 -3.90 -7.85 -3.25
N ILE A 67 -3.50 -9.05 -3.67
CA ILE A 67 -2.52 -9.86 -2.94
C ILE A 67 -1.18 -9.14 -2.85
N ALA A 68 -0.76 -8.47 -3.93
CA ALA A 68 0.45 -7.65 -3.92
C ALA A 68 0.37 -6.50 -2.91
N ALA A 69 -0.77 -5.81 -2.83
CA ALA A 69 -1.01 -4.74 -1.86
C ALA A 69 -0.98 -5.24 -0.39
N ILE A 70 -1.52 -6.43 -0.11
CA ILE A 70 -1.43 -7.05 1.22
C ILE A 70 0.02 -7.46 1.52
N GLY A 71 0.72 -8.03 0.54
CA GLY A 71 2.11 -8.43 0.68
C GLY A 71 3.06 -7.26 0.96
N SER A 72 2.79 -6.06 0.42
CA SER A 72 3.59 -4.86 0.71
C SER A 72 3.37 -4.32 2.13
N VAL A 73 2.20 -4.52 2.73
CA VAL A 73 1.95 -4.15 4.14
C VAL A 73 2.84 -4.95 5.09
N HIS A 74 2.96 -6.26 4.88
CA HIS A 74 3.79 -7.11 5.73
C HIS A 74 5.28 -6.72 5.70
N ARG A 75 5.75 -6.05 4.63
CA ARG A 75 7.11 -5.46 4.59
C ARG A 75 7.22 -4.20 5.45
N HIS A 76 6.20 -3.34 5.45
CA HIS A 76 6.21 -2.09 6.21
C HIS A 76 5.98 -2.29 7.71
N LEU A 77 5.14 -3.27 8.09
CA LEU A 77 4.91 -3.64 9.49
C LEU A 77 6.23 -3.86 10.25
N TYR A 78 7.23 -4.38 9.54
CA TYR A 78 8.52 -4.72 10.12
C TYR A 78 9.55 -3.57 10.10
N GLN A 79 9.38 -2.57 9.22
CA GLN A 79 10.26 -1.40 9.24
C GLN A 79 9.99 -0.46 10.43
N SER A 80 8.96 -0.77 11.24
CA SER A 80 8.58 -0.01 12.41
C SER A 80 9.01 -0.72 13.71
N ASP A 81 9.59 0.04 14.64
CA ASP A 81 9.98 -0.49 15.95
C ASP A 81 8.79 -0.84 16.84
N ASN A 82 7.59 -0.30 16.54
CA ASN A 82 6.39 -0.41 17.38
C ASN A 82 5.32 -1.38 16.82
N GLY A 83 5.54 -1.98 15.64
CA GLY A 83 4.56 -2.85 14.98
C GLY A 83 3.42 -2.12 14.25
N ASP A 84 3.59 -0.82 14.00
CA ASP A 84 2.66 0.04 13.26
C ASP A 84 3.20 0.38 11.86
N VAL A 85 2.35 0.37 10.86
CA VAL A 85 2.70 0.79 9.51
C VAL A 85 2.62 2.31 9.41
N ASP A 86 3.68 2.97 8.94
CA ASP A 86 3.54 4.33 8.41
C ASP A 86 2.71 4.29 7.12
N LEU A 87 1.45 4.71 7.24
CA LEU A 87 0.51 4.68 6.13
C LEU A 87 0.92 5.60 4.97
N GLY A 88 1.61 6.71 5.26
CA GLY A 88 2.07 7.64 4.24
C GLY A 88 3.11 7.00 3.33
N ALA A 89 4.19 6.49 3.94
CA ALA A 89 5.24 5.76 3.23
C ALA A 89 4.70 4.53 2.48
N TYR A 90 3.75 3.81 3.10
CA TYR A 90 3.07 2.69 2.46
C TYR A 90 2.32 3.10 1.18
N LEU A 91 1.56 4.20 1.22
CA LEU A 91 0.80 4.70 0.08
C LEU A 91 1.73 5.18 -1.05
N GLU A 92 2.90 5.73 -0.72
CA GLU A 92 3.92 6.09 -1.71
C GLU A 92 4.45 4.85 -2.43
N GLU A 93 4.88 3.80 -1.71
CA GLU A 93 5.38 2.56 -2.32
C GLU A 93 4.28 1.90 -3.18
N LEU A 94 3.06 1.80 -2.64
CA LEU A 94 1.93 1.19 -3.35
C LEU A 94 1.61 1.96 -4.63
N SER A 95 1.56 3.30 -4.58
CA SER A 95 1.28 4.13 -5.74
C SER A 95 2.37 4.01 -6.81
N ALA A 96 3.64 3.91 -6.40
CA ALA A 96 4.74 3.65 -7.33
C ALA A 96 4.62 2.28 -8.02
N GLN A 97 4.10 1.26 -7.33
CA GLN A 97 3.80 -0.04 -7.92
C GLN A 97 2.65 0.04 -8.93
N LEU A 98 1.54 0.69 -8.55
CA LEU A 98 0.36 0.83 -9.39
C LEU A 98 0.64 1.67 -10.65
N SER A 99 1.48 2.69 -10.54
CA SER A 99 1.88 3.55 -11.66
C SER A 99 2.50 2.74 -12.80
N ARG A 100 3.29 1.71 -12.48
CA ARG A 100 3.86 0.79 -13.49
C ARG A 100 2.80 -0.02 -14.22
N SER A 101 1.68 -0.34 -13.57
CA SER A 101 0.56 -1.06 -14.19
C SER A 101 -0.36 -0.15 -15.00
N CYS A 102 -0.51 1.12 -14.62
CA CYS A 102 -1.33 2.09 -15.35
C CYS A 102 -0.66 2.64 -16.62
N GLY A 103 0.68 2.53 -16.72
CA GLY A 103 1.46 2.98 -17.87
C GLY A 103 1.86 4.46 -17.79
N PRO A 104 2.76 4.91 -18.70
CA PRO A 104 3.45 6.20 -18.58
C PRO A 104 2.54 7.43 -18.70
N HIS A 105 1.34 7.28 -19.27
CA HIS A 105 0.38 8.38 -19.45
C HIS A 105 -0.51 8.64 -18.22
N ARG A 106 -0.32 7.86 -17.15
CA ARG A 106 -1.11 7.88 -15.91
C ARG A 106 -0.23 8.07 -14.68
N PRO A 107 0.47 9.21 -14.53
CA PRO A 107 1.27 9.45 -13.34
C PRO A 107 0.38 9.47 -12.09
N ILE A 108 0.84 8.83 -11.02
CA ILE A 108 0.18 8.87 -9.71
C ILE A 108 1.00 9.80 -8.82
N MET A 109 0.39 10.88 -8.36
CA MET A 109 0.97 11.82 -7.42
C MET A 109 0.50 11.48 -6.02
N VAL A 110 1.42 11.39 -5.08
CA VAL A 110 1.13 11.09 -3.67
C VAL A 110 1.49 12.29 -2.82
N ASP A 111 0.57 12.68 -1.95
CA ASP A 111 0.75 13.70 -0.92
C ASP A 111 0.17 13.14 0.39
N ALA A 112 1.01 12.46 1.16
CA ALA A 112 0.57 11.65 2.28
C ALA A 112 1.38 11.97 3.55
N GLU A 113 0.68 12.41 4.59
CA GLU A 113 1.27 12.60 5.92
C GLU A 113 1.62 11.26 6.56
N THR A 114 2.67 11.24 7.40
CA THR A 114 2.99 10.08 8.24
C THR A 114 1.88 9.85 9.25
N VAL A 115 1.22 8.69 9.14
CA VAL A 115 0.16 8.26 10.07
C VAL A 115 0.41 6.80 10.47
N PRO A 116 0.83 6.51 11.70
CA PRO A 116 1.03 5.14 12.16
C PRO A 116 -0.33 4.46 12.34
N VAL A 117 -0.48 3.27 11.75
CA VAL A 117 -1.69 2.46 11.83
C VAL A 117 -1.36 0.98 11.97
N SER A 118 -2.28 0.19 12.52
CA SER A 118 -2.11 -1.27 12.50
C SER A 118 -2.03 -1.82 11.06
N GLY A 119 -1.33 -2.93 10.88
CA GLY A 119 -1.24 -3.59 9.57
C GLY A 119 -2.59 -4.00 8.97
N ALA A 120 -3.58 -4.30 9.80
CA ALA A 120 -4.93 -4.60 9.34
C ALA A 120 -5.62 -3.39 8.68
N ILE A 121 -5.39 -2.19 9.25
CA ILE A 121 -5.87 -0.92 8.69
C ILE A 121 -5.11 -0.59 7.40
N ALA A 122 -3.77 -0.66 7.43
CA ALA A 122 -2.93 -0.42 6.25
C ALA A 122 -3.33 -1.34 5.08
N SER A 123 -3.59 -2.62 5.34
CA SER A 123 -4.05 -3.57 4.31
C SER A 123 -5.41 -3.19 3.73
N SER A 124 -6.34 -2.75 4.59
CA SER A 124 -7.67 -2.34 4.15
C SER A 124 -7.58 -1.09 3.26
N ILE A 125 -6.76 -0.11 3.65
CA ILE A 125 -6.52 1.12 2.87
C ILE A 125 -5.75 0.81 1.58
N GLY A 126 -4.81 -0.12 1.59
CA GLY A 126 -4.08 -0.54 0.40
C GLY A 126 -4.94 -1.18 -0.67
N ILE A 127 -5.87 -2.04 -0.26
CA ILE A 127 -6.87 -2.63 -1.16
C ILE A 127 -7.78 -1.52 -1.71
N LEU A 128 -8.24 -0.62 -0.83
CA LEU A 128 -9.08 0.51 -1.22
C LEU A 128 -8.40 1.41 -2.27
N ALA A 129 -7.15 1.81 -2.00
CA ALA A 129 -6.33 2.61 -2.91
C ALA A 129 -6.15 1.90 -4.26
N THR A 130 -5.85 0.59 -4.23
CA THR A 130 -5.68 -0.22 -5.45
C THR A 130 -6.93 -0.20 -6.32
N GLU A 131 -8.12 -0.38 -5.74
CA GLU A 131 -9.37 -0.36 -6.49
C GLU A 131 -9.67 1.04 -7.07
N LEU A 132 -9.52 2.08 -6.26
CA LEU A 132 -9.80 3.46 -6.67
C LEU A 132 -8.86 3.91 -7.80
N VAL A 133 -7.56 3.70 -7.63
CA VAL A 133 -6.54 4.04 -8.63
C VAL A 133 -6.75 3.23 -9.91
N THR A 134 -7.01 1.93 -9.80
CA THR A 134 -7.24 1.07 -10.99
C THR A 134 -8.49 1.52 -11.75
N ASN A 135 -9.57 1.89 -11.04
CA ASN A 135 -10.77 2.42 -11.66
C ASN A 135 -10.49 3.74 -12.39
N ALA A 136 -9.77 4.66 -11.75
CA ALA A 136 -9.38 5.92 -12.38
C ALA A 136 -8.51 5.69 -13.64
N CYS A 137 -7.50 4.80 -13.56
CA CYS A 137 -6.65 4.48 -14.72
C CYS A 137 -7.45 3.91 -15.90
N LYS A 138 -8.47 3.09 -15.64
CA LYS A 138 -9.27 2.41 -16.66
C LYS A 138 -10.41 3.25 -17.23
N HIS A 139 -11.00 4.12 -16.41
CA HIS A 139 -12.30 4.74 -16.73
C HIS A 139 -12.29 6.27 -16.75
N ALA A 140 -11.35 6.94 -16.08
CA ALA A 140 -11.38 8.41 -16.00
C ALA A 140 -11.00 9.07 -17.32
N TYR A 141 -10.19 8.42 -18.15
CA TYR A 141 -9.56 9.05 -19.31
C TYR A 141 -9.68 8.17 -20.56
N ARG A 142 -9.72 8.79 -21.75
CA ARG A 142 -9.74 8.05 -23.00
C ARG A 142 -8.39 7.39 -23.28
N ALA A 143 -8.41 6.35 -24.12
CA ALA A 143 -7.19 5.68 -24.56
C ALA A 143 -6.24 6.68 -25.24
N GLY A 144 -4.99 6.73 -24.80
CA GLY A 144 -3.95 7.64 -25.31
C GLY A 144 -3.99 9.07 -24.77
N GLU A 145 -5.03 9.46 -24.04
CA GLU A 145 -5.11 10.79 -23.42
C GLU A 145 -4.31 10.81 -22.11
N PRO A 146 -3.37 11.73 -21.87
CA PRO A 146 -2.63 11.80 -20.61
C PRO A 146 -3.52 12.32 -19.47
N GLY A 147 -3.22 11.93 -18.23
CA GLY A 147 -4.00 12.37 -17.08
C GLY A 147 -3.55 11.74 -15.77
N GLY A 148 -3.38 12.56 -14.74
CA GLY A 148 -2.82 12.15 -13.46
C GLY A 148 -3.86 11.75 -12.42
N ILE A 149 -3.46 10.90 -11.50
CA ILE A 149 -4.27 10.49 -10.34
C ILE A 149 -3.58 11.03 -9.09
N ALA A 150 -4.34 11.65 -8.20
CA ALA A 150 -3.84 12.14 -6.92
C ALA A 150 -4.31 11.21 -5.79
N VAL A 151 -3.36 10.72 -5.00
CA VAL A 151 -3.60 9.99 -3.75
C VAL A 151 -3.17 10.90 -2.61
N ARG A 152 -4.06 11.17 -1.67
CA ARG A 152 -3.77 12.03 -0.52
C ARG A 152 -4.14 11.40 0.81
N LEU A 153 -3.33 11.68 1.82
CA LEU A 153 -3.62 11.34 3.20
C LEU A 153 -3.26 12.55 4.07
N CYS A 154 -4.23 13.13 4.74
CA CYS A 154 -4.00 14.25 5.66
C CYS A 154 -4.65 14.03 7.02
N ARG A 155 -4.10 14.66 8.06
CA ARG A 155 -4.70 14.66 9.40
C ARG A 155 -5.80 15.73 9.48
N LEU A 156 -6.89 15.40 10.17
CA LEU A 156 -8.02 16.32 10.32
C LEU A 156 -7.89 17.15 11.63
N PRO A 157 -8.30 18.44 11.64
CA PRO A 157 -8.21 19.32 12.82
C PRO A 157 -8.99 18.84 14.06
N GLY A 158 -9.85 17.82 13.96
CA GLY A 158 -10.62 17.24 15.05
C GLY A 158 -10.24 15.78 15.38
N GLY A 159 -9.04 15.36 14.98
CA GLY A 159 -8.55 13.99 15.11
C GLY A 159 -9.06 13.06 14.01
N GLY A 160 -8.25 12.05 13.70
CA GLY A 160 -8.44 11.18 12.54
C GLY A 160 -7.72 11.70 11.29
N SER A 161 -7.98 11.04 10.19
CA SER A 161 -7.34 11.27 8.90
C SER A 161 -8.35 11.20 7.76
N ARG A 162 -8.08 11.97 6.71
CA ARG A 162 -8.80 11.92 5.45
C ARG A 162 -7.93 11.26 4.40
N PHE A 163 -8.42 10.15 3.85
CA PHE A 163 -7.85 9.50 2.68
C PHE A 163 -8.62 9.93 1.44
N THR A 164 -7.92 10.37 0.39
CA THR A 164 -8.54 10.85 -0.85
C THR A 164 -7.88 10.22 -2.07
N VAL A 165 -8.67 9.82 -3.06
CA VAL A 165 -8.20 9.51 -4.41
C VAL A 165 -8.99 10.34 -5.41
N ALA A 166 -8.30 11.10 -6.24
CA ALA A 166 -8.92 11.97 -7.24
C ALA A 166 -8.30 11.79 -8.62
N ASP A 167 -9.14 11.87 -9.65
CA ASP A 167 -8.73 12.01 -11.04
C ASP A 167 -9.18 13.37 -11.61
N HIS A 168 -8.61 13.73 -12.75
CA HIS A 168 -9.00 14.90 -13.55
C HIS A 168 -9.62 14.50 -14.89
N GLY A 169 -10.27 13.34 -14.92
CA GLY A 169 -10.83 12.75 -16.13
C GLY A 169 -12.22 13.30 -16.48
N ALA A 170 -12.95 12.56 -17.30
CA ALA A 170 -14.31 12.93 -17.71
C ALA A 170 -15.34 12.94 -16.54
N GLY A 171 -14.95 12.47 -15.36
CA GLY A 171 -15.81 12.25 -14.22
C GLY A 171 -16.67 10.99 -14.39
N SER A 172 -16.93 10.27 -13.30
CA SER A 172 -17.89 9.19 -13.31
C SER A 172 -19.29 9.80 -13.17
N ARG A 173 -20.16 9.66 -14.18
CA ARG A 173 -21.61 9.81 -13.97
C ARG A 173 -22.05 8.63 -13.10
N ARG A 174 -22.07 8.83 -11.79
CA ARG A 174 -22.47 7.80 -10.81
C ARG A 174 -24.00 7.69 -10.66
N ASP A 175 -24.77 8.20 -11.63
CA ASP A 175 -26.22 8.03 -11.68
C ASP A 175 -26.64 6.57 -11.91
N GLU A 176 -25.70 5.69 -12.26
CA GLU A 176 -25.90 4.25 -12.24
C GLU A 176 -25.07 3.61 -11.12
N PRO A 177 -25.68 2.87 -10.17
CA PRO A 177 -24.94 2.11 -9.17
C PRO A 177 -24.07 1.10 -9.91
N GLY A 178 -22.77 1.38 -9.96
CA GLY A 178 -21.81 0.50 -10.62
C GLY A 178 -21.82 -0.86 -9.94
N ASP A 179 -22.51 -1.84 -10.54
CA ASP A 179 -22.69 -3.22 -10.06
C ASP A 179 -21.38 -4.05 -10.05
N GLY A 180 -20.25 -3.37 -10.23
CA GLY A 180 -18.93 -3.97 -10.21
C GLY A 180 -18.53 -4.42 -8.80
N LEU A 181 -17.88 -5.59 -8.74
CA LEU A 181 -17.24 -6.13 -7.54
C LEU A 181 -16.29 -5.13 -6.85
N GLY A 182 -15.76 -4.14 -7.57
CA GLY A 182 -14.90 -3.09 -7.00
C GLY A 182 -15.65 -2.14 -6.09
N THR A 183 -16.83 -1.67 -6.50
CA THR A 183 -17.69 -0.79 -5.69
C THR A 183 -18.11 -1.48 -4.40
N ARG A 184 -18.58 -2.74 -4.49
CA ARG A 184 -18.96 -3.52 -3.31
C ARG A 184 -17.80 -3.73 -2.33
N LEU A 185 -16.57 -3.85 -2.84
CA LEU A 185 -15.39 -3.97 -2.01
C LEU A 185 -15.03 -2.64 -1.32
N ILE A 186 -15.15 -1.52 -2.03
CA ILE A 186 -15.00 -0.18 -1.45
C ILE A 186 -15.98 0.00 -0.30
N ASP A 187 -17.26 -0.28 -0.52
CA ASP A 187 -18.31 -0.13 0.50
C ASP A 187 -18.07 -1.04 1.70
N ALA A 188 -17.67 -2.30 1.47
CA ALA A 188 -17.34 -3.24 2.54
C ALA A 188 -16.13 -2.79 3.38
N ILE A 189 -15.10 -2.21 2.76
CA ILE A 189 -13.93 -1.67 3.47
C ILE A 189 -14.31 -0.43 4.27
N VAL A 190 -15.07 0.50 3.69
CA VAL A 190 -15.54 1.70 4.40
C VAL A 190 -16.35 1.30 5.64
N ALA A 191 -17.26 0.34 5.50
CA ALA A 191 -18.05 -0.18 6.62
C ALA A 191 -17.17 -0.88 7.67
N LYS A 192 -16.21 -1.72 7.25
CA LYS A 192 -15.27 -2.41 8.15
C LYS A 192 -14.44 -1.43 8.98
N LEU A 193 -14.04 -0.30 8.39
CA LEU A 193 -13.27 0.74 9.08
C LEU A 193 -14.14 1.68 9.92
N GLY A 194 -15.47 1.52 9.91
CA GLY A 194 -16.39 2.47 10.56
C GLY A 194 -16.24 3.89 10.00
N ALA A 195 -15.77 4.02 8.77
CA ALA A 195 -15.43 5.29 8.14
C ALA A 195 -16.66 5.90 7.44
N VAL A 196 -16.59 7.20 7.18
CA VAL A 196 -17.57 7.90 6.34
C VAL A 196 -16.91 8.25 5.04
N ALA A 197 -17.51 7.83 3.91
CA ALA A 197 -16.97 8.08 2.60
C ALA A 197 -17.97 8.82 1.69
N THR A 198 -17.45 9.72 0.86
CA THR A 198 -18.19 10.50 -0.12
C THR A 198 -17.53 10.39 -1.49
N TRP A 199 -18.36 10.52 -2.52
CA TRP A 199 -17.91 10.71 -3.90
C TRP A 199 -18.30 12.13 -4.32
N GLU A 200 -17.32 12.88 -4.76
CA GLU A 200 -17.44 14.30 -5.12
C GLU A 200 -17.07 14.48 -6.60
N ASP A 201 -17.75 15.41 -7.27
CA ASP A 201 -17.35 15.86 -8.60
C ASP A 201 -16.14 16.80 -8.47
N ALA A 202 -15.02 16.39 -9.09
CA ALA A 202 -13.76 17.13 -9.00
C ALA A 202 -13.64 18.26 -10.04
N HIS A 203 -14.62 18.42 -10.96
CA HIS A 203 -14.73 19.51 -11.93
C HIS A 203 -13.40 19.92 -12.59
N PRO A 204 -12.81 19.12 -13.51
CA PRO A 204 -13.32 17.84 -14.01
C PRO A 204 -12.83 16.65 -13.16
N GLY A 205 -13.51 15.51 -13.30
CA GLY A 205 -13.07 14.23 -12.74
C GLY A 205 -13.88 13.77 -11.53
N THR A 206 -13.40 12.73 -10.86
CA THR A 206 -14.05 12.14 -9.69
C THR A 206 -13.11 12.21 -8.50
N ARG A 207 -13.65 12.48 -7.31
CA ARG A 207 -12.92 12.40 -6.05
C ARG A 207 -13.64 11.48 -5.08
N PHE A 208 -12.93 10.48 -4.60
CA PHE A 208 -13.33 9.70 -3.43
C PHE A 208 -12.68 10.30 -2.18
N CYS A 209 -13.46 10.60 -1.16
CA CYS A 209 -13.01 11.06 0.15
C CYS A 209 -13.46 10.06 1.21
N MET A 210 -12.58 9.67 2.13
CA MET A 210 -12.93 8.85 3.28
C MET A 210 -12.30 9.42 4.55
N ASP A 211 -13.15 9.75 5.51
CA ASP A 211 -12.74 10.18 6.84
C ASP A 211 -12.75 8.99 7.79
N VAL A 212 -11.61 8.74 8.42
CA VAL A 212 -11.41 7.60 9.31
C VAL A 212 -10.65 8.04 10.56
N ARG A 213 -11.01 7.45 11.70
CA ARG A 213 -10.24 7.56 12.93
C ARG A 213 -9.58 6.21 13.19
N PHE A 214 -8.26 6.23 13.34
CA PHE A 214 -7.45 5.06 13.64
C PHE A 214 -7.38 4.83 15.15
#